data_AF-A0AAY4EGN4-F1
#
_entry.id   AF-A0AAY4EGN4-F1
#
_cell.length_a   1.000
_cell.length_b   1.000
_cell.length_c   1.000
_cell.angle_alpha   90.00
_cell.angle_beta   90.00
_cell.angle_gamma   90.00
#
_symmetry.space_group_name_H-M   'P 1'
#
loop_
_entity.id
_entity.type
_entity.pdbx_description
1 polymer ?
#
loop_
_entity_poly.entity_id
_entity_poly.type
_entity_poly.pdbx_seq_one_letter_code
_entity_poly.pdbx_strand_id
1 'polypeptide(L)'
;GLEVGTEGDPKEPEIFLAALSFAYFAKALSGSYMKSTITQLERRFDIPSYIIGIIDGSFEIGNLLVIAFVSYFGAKLHRPKIISVGCLLMSLGTFLIAMPHFIIGRYTFETFLKPALNTSSNISPLNLAVYGSSFPGCERESSLSMWIYIFMGNVLRGIGETPVQPLGISYIDDYTRAEDTALYIGCVQTISIIGPVFGYLLGSFCAKIYVDIGFVDMDTITISPSDARWVGAWWLGYLIAGVITLLSAVPFWFLPKALPLTSDRQETQCSPEQAQFLKHSLHVQTYSCLSEFLPTLKSLMGNPVYFVYLCVTIIQFNSLIGMVTYKPKYIEQHYGQSASKANFLMGVINIPAVALGIFLGGVIMKKLKFGIMGAAKFAFGTSLLGYFLSLCFFAMGCENAKVAGITVSYQGVDALSHHNKSLLSGCNMGCACSAKDWDPVCGENGITYVNPCLAGCTIASGSGKNTTFHHCRCVSEADPGSVAASNLTATLGHCPQRGGCDQIFPYFLALSVITSFIISLGGTPGYVLLIRCIKPELKSLALGFHTLATRTLAGIPAPIYFGAVIDTTCLRWGNKRCGGRGACRIYNTAAYRYSLGLLSPYSPQLALHPTRFFTRL
;
A
#
# COMPACT_ATOMS: atom_id res chain seq x y z
N GLY A 1 -12.71 -41.96 40.72
CA GLY A 1 -13.13 -42.40 39.38
C GLY A 1 -12.01 -42.07 38.44
N LEU A 2 -11.53 -43.07 37.69
CA LEU A 2 -10.49 -42.90 36.69
C LEU A 2 -10.94 -41.87 35.64
N GLU A 3 -10.23 -40.75 35.52
CA GLU A 3 -10.21 -40.01 34.26
C GLU A 3 -9.19 -40.69 33.36
N VAL A 4 -9.75 -41.52 32.48
CA VAL A 4 -9.09 -42.14 31.34
C VAL A 4 -8.42 -41.03 30.53
N GLY A 5 -7.10 -41.15 30.36
CA GLY A 5 -6.35 -40.33 29.42
C GLY A 5 -6.96 -40.48 28.04
N THR A 6 -7.51 -39.39 27.51
CA THR A 6 -7.81 -39.27 26.10
C THR A 6 -6.48 -39.34 25.36
N GLU A 7 -6.25 -40.45 24.65
CA GLU A 7 -5.36 -40.47 23.49
C GLU A 7 -5.62 -39.20 22.67
N GLY A 8 -4.60 -38.37 22.48
CA GLY A 8 -4.71 -37.19 21.65
C GLY A 8 -5.17 -37.58 20.26
N ASP A 9 -6.25 -36.96 19.79
CA ASP A 9 -6.76 -37.17 18.43
C ASP A 9 -5.63 -36.78 17.46
N PRO A 10 -5.17 -37.66 16.54
CA PRO A 10 -4.07 -37.37 15.61
C PRO A 10 -4.29 -36.14 14.71
N LYS A 11 -5.46 -35.50 14.77
CA LYS A 11 -5.87 -34.31 14.01
C LYS A 11 -5.55 -32.98 14.69
N GLU A 12 -5.19 -32.94 15.97
CA GLU A 12 -4.95 -31.66 16.67
C GLU A 12 -3.87 -30.74 16.04
N PRO A 13 -2.70 -31.24 15.58
CA PRO A 13 -1.72 -30.38 14.91
C PRO A 13 -2.21 -29.87 13.54
N GLU A 14 -3.02 -30.65 12.83
CA GLU A 14 -3.63 -30.25 11.56
C GLU A 14 -4.66 -29.12 11.76
N ILE A 15 -5.43 -29.18 12.86
CA ILE A 15 -6.39 -28.13 13.23
C ILE A 15 -5.65 -26.82 13.57
N PHE A 16 -4.56 -26.89 14.34
CA PHE A 16 -3.75 -25.71 14.63
C PHE A 16 -3.14 -25.13 13.34
N LEU A 17 -2.64 -25.99 12.45
CA LEU A 17 -2.09 -25.58 11.15
C LEU A 17 -3.14 -24.85 10.29
N ALA A 18 -4.37 -25.38 10.22
CA ALA A 18 -5.46 -24.77 9.49
C ALA A 18 -5.84 -23.40 10.10
N ALA A 19 -5.95 -23.31 11.42
CA ALA A 19 -6.23 -22.06 12.13
C ALA A 19 -5.13 -21.01 11.90
N LEU A 20 -3.86 -21.41 12.00
CA LEU A 20 -2.72 -20.53 11.74
C LEU A 20 -2.68 -20.06 10.29
N SER A 21 -2.92 -20.97 9.35
CA SER A 21 -2.99 -20.63 7.93
C SER A 21 -4.09 -19.61 7.64
N PHE A 22 -5.27 -19.78 8.25
CA PHE A 22 -6.37 -18.84 8.10
C PHE A 22 -6.06 -17.46 8.72
N ALA A 23 -5.38 -17.43 9.87
CA ALA A 23 -4.90 -16.17 10.45
C ALA A 23 -3.85 -15.46 9.57
N TYR A 24 -2.94 -16.22 8.95
CA TYR A 24 -1.96 -15.70 7.99
C TYR A 24 -2.63 -15.13 6.74
N PHE A 25 -3.63 -15.82 6.21
CA PHE A 25 -4.46 -15.32 5.12
C PHE A 25 -5.14 -14.00 5.50
N ALA A 26 -5.81 -13.96 6.66
CA ALA A 26 -6.55 -12.79 7.14
C ALA A 26 -5.64 -11.56 7.34
N LYS A 27 -4.48 -11.73 8.02
CA LYS A 27 -3.53 -10.62 8.23
C LYS A 27 -2.99 -10.07 6.91
N ALA A 28 -2.70 -10.95 5.94
CA ALA A 28 -2.08 -10.55 4.68
C ALA A 28 -3.10 -9.89 3.73
N LEU A 29 -4.36 -10.35 3.76
CA LEU A 29 -5.49 -9.70 3.08
C LEU A 29 -5.73 -8.30 3.63
N SER A 30 -5.81 -8.14 4.95
CA SER A 30 -6.00 -6.81 5.58
C SER A 30 -4.85 -5.86 5.24
N GLY A 31 -3.62 -6.36 5.26
CA GLY A 31 -2.43 -5.58 4.89
C GLY A 31 -2.41 -5.10 3.44
N SER A 32 -2.79 -5.93 2.47
CA SER A 32 -2.84 -5.48 1.06
C SER A 32 -4.07 -4.60 0.77
N TYR A 33 -5.18 -4.81 1.49
CA TYR A 33 -6.34 -3.92 1.38
C TYR A 33 -6.00 -2.48 1.75
N MET A 34 -5.26 -2.26 2.84
CA MET A 34 -4.76 -0.93 3.24
C MET A 34 -4.00 -0.23 2.09
N LYS A 35 -3.13 -0.97 1.38
CA LYS A 35 -2.37 -0.43 0.25
C LYS A 35 -3.25 -0.11 -0.95
N SER A 36 -4.30 -0.92 -1.16
CA SER A 36 -5.25 -0.72 -2.27
C SER A 36 -6.15 0.53 -2.09
N THR A 37 -6.33 1.00 -0.86
CA THR A 37 -7.21 2.14 -0.53
C THR A 37 -6.49 3.48 -0.42
N ILE A 38 -5.17 3.53 -0.63
CA ILE A 38 -4.34 4.74 -0.48
C ILE A 38 -4.95 5.96 -1.18
N THR A 39 -5.26 5.86 -2.47
CA THR A 39 -5.78 7.02 -3.23
C THR A 39 -7.17 7.45 -2.77
N GLN A 40 -7.96 6.52 -2.20
CA GLN A 40 -9.28 6.81 -1.64
C GLN A 40 -9.16 7.58 -0.32
N LEU A 41 -8.20 7.20 0.52
CA LEU A 41 -7.92 7.90 1.78
C LEU A 41 -7.35 9.31 1.52
N GLU A 42 -6.44 9.47 0.56
CA GLU A 42 -5.94 10.79 0.15
C GLU A 42 -7.09 11.73 -0.21
N ARG A 43 -7.98 11.27 -1.08
CA ARG A 43 -9.13 12.05 -1.56
C ARG A 43 -10.17 12.32 -0.48
N ARG A 44 -10.47 11.34 0.37
CA ARG A 44 -11.49 11.47 1.44
C ARG A 44 -11.05 12.44 2.52
N PHE A 45 -9.79 12.37 2.95
CA PHE A 45 -9.25 13.19 4.04
C PHE A 45 -8.50 14.44 3.57
N ASP A 46 -8.39 14.62 2.25
CA ASP A 46 -7.67 15.71 1.60
C ASP A 46 -6.25 15.86 2.16
N ILE A 47 -5.52 14.74 2.16
CA ILE A 47 -4.15 14.64 2.70
C ILE A 47 -3.13 14.32 1.60
N PRO A 48 -1.89 14.86 1.72
CA PRO A 48 -0.78 14.54 0.82
C PRO A 48 -0.26 13.11 1.02
N SER A 49 0.46 12.61 0.01
CA SER A 49 0.94 11.22 -0.03
C SER A 49 1.89 10.89 1.11
N TYR A 50 2.72 11.84 1.57
CA TYR A 50 3.63 11.58 2.69
C TYR A 50 2.90 11.26 4.00
N ILE A 51 1.71 11.84 4.25
CA ILE A 51 0.90 11.51 5.44
C ILE A 51 0.34 10.11 5.32
N ILE A 52 -0.09 9.67 4.14
CA ILE A 52 -0.47 8.28 3.91
C ILE A 52 0.72 7.34 4.15
N GLY A 53 1.91 7.74 3.73
CA GLY A 53 3.14 7.01 4.04
C GLY A 53 3.35 6.82 5.54
N ILE A 54 3.10 7.86 6.36
CA ILE A 54 3.15 7.76 7.82
C ILE A 54 2.08 6.79 8.34
N ILE A 55 0.86 6.83 7.78
CA ILE A 55 -0.23 5.92 8.15
C ILE A 55 0.15 4.47 7.82
N ASP A 56 0.66 4.18 6.62
CA ASP A 56 1.08 2.82 6.22
C ASP A 56 2.22 2.31 7.12
N GLY A 57 3.25 3.14 7.33
CA GLY A 57 4.39 2.83 8.20
C GLY A 57 4.03 2.64 9.68
N SER A 58 2.90 3.17 10.15
CA SER A 58 2.45 3.03 11.54
C SER A 58 2.14 1.59 11.96
N PHE A 59 1.84 0.70 11.00
CA PHE A 59 1.73 -0.75 11.25
C PHE A 59 3.03 -1.33 11.78
N GLU A 60 4.15 -0.93 11.18
CA GLU A 60 5.49 -1.36 11.59
C GLU A 60 5.85 -0.80 12.96
N ILE A 61 5.48 0.46 13.23
CA ILE A 61 5.63 1.08 14.55
C ILE A 61 4.90 0.25 15.62
N GLY A 62 3.63 -0.09 15.39
CA GLY A 62 2.85 -0.91 16.30
C GLY A 62 3.47 -2.28 16.55
N ASN A 63 3.96 -2.94 15.50
CA ASN A 63 4.58 -4.25 15.61
C ASN A 63 5.88 -4.22 16.44
N LEU A 64 6.74 -3.24 16.17
CA LEU A 64 8.03 -3.09 16.84
C LEU A 64 7.91 -2.78 18.34
N LEU A 65 6.85 -2.08 18.76
CA LEU A 65 6.61 -1.75 20.16
C LEU A 65 6.45 -2.98 21.05
N VAL A 66 5.89 -4.07 20.54
CA VAL A 66 5.52 -5.23 21.35
C VAL A 66 6.24 -6.53 20.97
N ILE A 67 6.95 -6.58 19.83
CA ILE A 67 7.58 -7.82 19.34
C ILE A 67 8.58 -8.47 20.29
N ALA A 68 9.44 -7.67 20.94
CA ALA A 68 10.40 -8.18 21.92
C ALA A 68 9.70 -8.77 23.15
N PHE A 69 8.68 -8.06 23.66
CA PHE A 69 7.91 -8.49 24.82
C PHE A 69 7.12 -9.78 24.54
N VAL A 70 6.39 -9.81 23.42
CA VAL A 70 5.57 -10.96 23.03
C VAL A 70 6.44 -12.19 22.70
N SER A 71 7.60 -12.01 22.06
CA SER A 71 8.48 -13.14 21.73
C SER A 71 9.10 -13.78 22.97
N TYR A 72 9.46 -13.00 23.99
CA TYR A 72 10.07 -13.52 25.22
C TYR A 72 9.04 -14.08 26.20
N PHE A 73 8.02 -13.28 26.55
CA PHE A 73 7.03 -13.67 27.56
C PHE A 73 5.91 -14.54 26.98
N GLY A 74 5.52 -14.29 25.73
CA GLY A 74 4.43 -15.03 25.09
C GLY A 74 4.75 -16.51 24.88
N ALA A 75 6.03 -16.85 24.65
CA ALA A 75 6.47 -18.24 24.52
C ALA A 75 6.27 -19.08 25.80
N LYS A 76 6.25 -18.43 26.98
CA LYS A 76 6.09 -19.07 28.31
C LYS A 76 4.63 -19.19 28.75
N LEU A 77 3.72 -18.50 28.04
CA LEU A 77 2.31 -18.44 28.34
C LEU A 77 1.51 -19.35 27.39
N HIS A 78 0.18 -19.31 27.47
CA HIS A 78 -0.68 -20.12 26.61
C HIS A 78 -0.69 -19.57 25.17
N ARG A 79 0.26 -20.06 24.34
CA ARG A 79 0.53 -19.50 23.00
C ARG A 79 -0.71 -19.37 22.10
N PRO A 80 -1.58 -20.39 21.93
CA PRO A 80 -2.80 -20.25 21.12
C PRO A 80 -3.70 -19.08 21.58
N LYS A 81 -3.94 -18.95 22.90
CA LYS A 81 -4.77 -17.86 23.43
C LYS A 81 -4.16 -16.48 23.20
N ILE A 82 -2.83 -16.35 23.25
CA ILE A 82 -2.16 -15.07 22.93
C ILE A 82 -2.28 -14.74 21.45
N ILE A 83 -2.13 -15.73 20.57
CA ILE A 83 -2.37 -15.55 19.13
C ILE A 83 -3.81 -15.08 18.91
N SER A 84 -4.78 -15.69 19.60
CA SER A 84 -6.19 -15.28 19.52
C SER A 84 -6.42 -13.84 19.97
N VAL A 85 -5.88 -13.45 21.13
CA VAL A 85 -5.95 -12.05 21.61
C VAL A 85 -5.30 -11.09 20.61
N GLY A 86 -4.19 -11.49 19.97
CA GLY A 86 -3.58 -10.75 18.88
C GLY A 86 -4.53 -10.55 17.69
N CYS A 87 -5.17 -11.63 17.22
CA CYS A 87 -6.17 -11.55 16.14
C CYS A 87 -7.38 -10.67 16.51
N LEU A 88 -7.87 -10.74 17.76
CA LEU A 88 -8.94 -9.85 18.25
C LEU A 88 -8.51 -8.39 18.21
N LEU A 89 -7.31 -8.09 18.67
CA LEU A 89 -6.76 -6.74 18.66
C LEU A 89 -6.54 -6.22 17.23
N MET A 90 -6.09 -7.09 16.34
CA MET A 90 -5.91 -6.81 14.92
C MET A 90 -7.25 -6.49 14.24
N SER A 91 -8.30 -7.24 14.56
CA SER A 91 -9.67 -7.00 14.09
C SER A 91 -10.21 -5.66 14.60
N LEU A 92 -10.05 -5.37 15.89
CA LEU A 92 -10.44 -4.09 16.50
C LEU A 92 -9.73 -2.91 15.82
N GLY A 93 -8.43 -3.03 15.55
CA GLY A 93 -7.67 -2.02 14.80
C GLY A 93 -8.21 -1.81 13.39
N THR A 94 -8.62 -2.89 12.72
CA THR A 94 -9.21 -2.84 11.38
C THR A 94 -10.58 -2.14 11.40
N PHE A 95 -11.43 -2.40 12.40
CA PHE A 95 -12.70 -1.67 12.56
C PHE A 95 -12.49 -0.20 12.92
N LEU A 96 -11.46 0.11 13.72
CA LEU A 96 -11.10 1.49 14.06
C LEU A 96 -10.69 2.30 12.82
N ILE A 97 -10.05 1.67 11.84
CA ILE A 97 -9.75 2.30 10.54
C ILE A 97 -11.04 2.66 9.78
N ALA A 98 -12.08 1.82 9.83
CA ALA A 98 -13.36 2.10 9.17
C ALA A 98 -14.21 3.17 9.89
N MET A 99 -14.01 3.32 11.19
CA MET A 99 -14.80 4.18 12.08
C MET A 99 -15.03 5.62 11.56
N PRO A 100 -14.02 6.34 11.01
CA PRO A 100 -14.21 7.72 10.56
C PRO A 100 -15.29 7.90 9.51
N HIS A 101 -15.60 6.88 8.70
CA HIS A 101 -16.68 6.99 7.72
C HIS A 101 -18.04 7.21 8.40
N PHE A 102 -18.28 6.59 9.56
CA PHE A 102 -19.54 6.69 10.29
C PHE A 102 -19.64 7.94 11.16
N ILE A 103 -18.51 8.54 11.51
CA ILE A 103 -18.47 9.78 12.30
C ILE A 103 -18.49 11.01 11.39
N ILE A 104 -17.76 10.95 10.27
CA ILE A 104 -17.70 12.06 9.30
C ILE A 104 -18.96 12.02 8.47
N GLY A 105 -19.61 13.17 8.31
CA GLY A 105 -20.75 13.31 7.41
C GLY A 105 -20.46 12.90 5.96
N ARG A 106 -21.50 12.98 5.13
CA ARG A 106 -21.46 12.58 3.71
C ARG A 106 -20.29 13.22 2.97
N TYR A 107 -19.71 12.48 2.04
CA TYR A 107 -18.68 12.98 1.15
C TYR A 107 -19.25 14.03 0.21
N THR A 108 -18.76 15.25 0.36
CA THR A 108 -19.02 16.34 -0.58
C THR A 108 -17.80 16.50 -1.46
N PHE A 109 -17.99 16.43 -2.76
CA PHE A 109 -17.00 16.82 -3.74
C PHE A 109 -17.34 18.21 -4.29
N GLU A 110 -16.34 18.93 -4.77
CA GLU A 110 -16.54 20.22 -5.42
C GLU A 110 -17.32 19.99 -6.73
N THR A 111 -18.47 20.64 -6.87
CA THR A 111 -19.25 20.66 -8.11
C THR A 111 -19.81 22.06 -8.34
N PHE A 112 -19.82 22.46 -9.61
CA PHE A 112 -20.33 23.75 -10.05
C PHE A 112 -21.87 23.79 -10.06
N LEU A 113 -22.52 22.62 -10.07
CA LEU A 113 -23.97 22.46 -10.10
C LEU A 113 -24.49 22.27 -8.67
N LYS A 114 -24.97 23.33 -8.03
CA LYS A 114 -25.78 23.19 -6.82
C LYS A 114 -27.17 22.67 -7.22
N PRO A 115 -27.85 21.84 -6.40
CA PRO A 115 -29.16 21.32 -6.73
C PRO A 115 -30.20 22.46 -6.71
N ALA A 116 -30.37 23.11 -7.85
CA ALA A 116 -31.58 23.85 -8.16
C ALA A 116 -32.53 22.86 -8.84
N LEU A 117 -33.69 22.66 -8.23
CA LEU A 117 -34.79 21.88 -8.80
C LEU A 117 -35.15 22.44 -10.19
N ASN A 118 -35.07 21.54 -11.19
CA ASN A 118 -35.60 21.58 -12.55
C ASN A 118 -35.02 22.57 -13.59
N THR A 119 -34.72 21.97 -14.76
CA THR A 119 -34.60 22.54 -16.13
C THR A 119 -33.58 23.66 -16.36
N SER A 120 -32.61 23.38 -17.25
CA SER A 120 -31.69 24.35 -17.88
C SER A 120 -31.26 25.50 -16.96
N SER A 121 -30.34 25.21 -16.04
CA SER A 121 -29.84 26.24 -15.13
C SER A 121 -28.94 27.21 -15.89
N ASN A 122 -29.37 28.48 -15.97
CA ASN A 122 -28.49 29.57 -16.38
C ASN A 122 -27.37 29.72 -15.35
N ILE A 123 -26.14 29.51 -15.80
CA ILE A 123 -24.93 29.67 -15.02
C ILE A 123 -24.61 31.18 -15.00
N SER A 124 -25.37 31.96 -14.24
CA SER A 124 -25.09 33.40 -14.10
C SER A 124 -23.96 33.62 -13.09
N PRO A 125 -22.92 34.43 -13.43
CA PRO A 125 -21.80 34.70 -12.54
C PRO A 125 -22.17 35.56 -11.31
N LEU A 126 -23.36 36.16 -11.27
CA LEU A 126 -23.75 37.12 -10.23
C LEU A 126 -24.24 36.47 -8.92
N ASN A 127 -24.63 35.18 -8.95
CA ASN A 127 -25.08 34.47 -7.73
C ASN A 127 -23.92 33.89 -6.90
N LEU A 128 -22.66 34.09 -7.31
CA LEU A 128 -21.46 33.58 -6.62
C LEU A 128 -20.85 34.56 -5.60
N ALA A 129 -21.32 35.81 -5.53
CA ALA A 129 -20.69 36.87 -4.74
C ALA A 129 -21.12 36.93 -3.25
N VAL A 130 -21.89 35.96 -2.73
CA VAL A 130 -22.49 36.06 -1.37
C VAL A 130 -21.70 35.31 -0.28
N TYR A 131 -20.67 34.52 -0.56
CA TYR A 131 -19.91 33.83 0.49
C TYR A 131 -18.44 34.23 0.57
N GLY A 132 -18.23 35.51 0.88
CA GLY A 132 -17.00 36.04 1.50
C GLY A 132 -17.07 36.08 3.03
N SER A 133 -17.95 35.31 3.67
CA SER A 133 -18.04 35.23 5.12
C SER A 133 -17.16 34.09 5.64
N SER A 134 -16.24 34.43 6.55
CA SER A 134 -15.55 33.50 7.46
C SER A 134 -16.46 32.32 7.82
N PHE A 135 -16.11 31.10 7.42
CA PHE A 135 -16.90 29.90 7.72
C PHE A 135 -16.93 29.71 9.24
N PRO A 136 -18.10 29.86 9.91
CA PRO A 136 -18.22 29.53 11.32
C PRO A 136 -18.15 28.00 11.41
N GLY A 137 -16.98 27.46 11.76
CA GLY A 137 -16.76 26.01 11.77
C GLY A 137 -15.29 25.58 11.61
N CYS A 138 -14.42 26.47 11.14
CA CYS A 138 -13.01 26.12 10.94
C CYS A 138 -12.23 25.86 12.23
N GLU A 139 -12.69 26.36 13.39
CA GLU A 139 -12.10 26.01 14.69
C GLU A 139 -12.37 24.55 15.11
N ARG A 140 -13.50 23.96 14.68
CA ARG A 140 -13.84 22.55 14.98
C ARG A 140 -13.27 21.56 13.96
N GLU A 141 -13.29 21.89 12.66
CA GLU A 141 -12.72 21.03 11.59
C GLU A 141 -11.19 20.92 11.65
N SER A 142 -10.49 21.95 12.16
CA SER A 142 -9.04 21.90 12.36
C SER A 142 -8.60 21.10 13.60
N SER A 143 -9.46 20.97 14.63
CA SER A 143 -9.13 20.29 15.89
C SER A 143 -9.20 18.75 15.85
N LEU A 144 -9.90 18.14 14.88
CA LEU A 144 -10.00 16.67 14.77
C LEU A 144 -9.58 16.19 13.38
N SER A 145 -8.27 16.02 13.20
CA SER A 145 -7.72 15.31 12.07
C SER A 145 -8.16 13.84 12.10
N MET A 146 -9.30 13.52 11.49
CA MET A 146 -9.92 12.19 11.56
C MET A 146 -9.06 11.05 11.01
N TRP A 147 -8.05 11.36 10.19
CA TRP A 147 -7.05 10.38 9.75
C TRP A 147 -6.22 9.80 10.91
N ILE A 148 -6.22 10.43 12.10
CA ILE A 148 -5.59 9.91 13.32
C ILE A 148 -6.22 8.58 13.74
N TYR A 149 -7.53 8.37 13.54
CA TYR A 149 -8.17 7.09 13.83
C TYR A 149 -7.62 5.97 12.92
N ILE A 150 -7.33 6.30 11.66
CA ILE A 150 -6.70 5.36 10.72
C ILE A 150 -5.29 5.02 11.16
N PHE A 151 -4.51 6.03 11.56
CA PHE A 151 -3.18 5.85 12.13
C PHE A 151 -3.23 4.94 13.37
N MET A 152 -4.07 5.27 14.36
CA MET A 152 -4.24 4.49 15.59
C MET A 152 -4.70 3.05 15.30
N GLY A 153 -5.65 2.88 14.39
CA GLY A 153 -6.14 1.56 14.00
C GLY A 153 -5.07 0.72 13.30
N ASN A 154 -4.20 1.31 12.48
CA ASN A 154 -3.11 0.59 11.84
C ASN A 154 -1.96 0.26 12.80
N VAL A 155 -1.66 1.13 13.79
CA VAL A 155 -0.78 0.79 14.93
C VAL A 155 -1.34 -0.40 15.69
N LEU A 156 -2.64 -0.38 16.04
CA LEU A 156 -3.30 -1.46 16.77
C LEU A 156 -3.29 -2.77 15.98
N ARG A 157 -3.46 -2.70 14.65
CA ARG A 157 -3.28 -3.81 13.72
C ARG A 157 -1.86 -4.38 13.79
N GLY A 158 -0.85 -3.51 13.86
CA GLY A 158 0.56 -3.87 14.03
C GLY A 158 0.83 -4.64 15.31
N ILE A 159 0.28 -4.16 16.44
CA ILE A 159 0.38 -4.82 17.76
C ILE A 159 -0.30 -6.19 17.73
N GLY A 160 -1.50 -6.28 17.14
CA GLY A 160 -2.25 -7.53 17.07
C GLY A 160 -1.61 -8.60 16.17
N GLU A 161 -0.88 -8.19 15.13
CA GLU A 161 -0.17 -9.12 14.23
C GLU A 161 1.06 -9.77 14.88
N THR A 162 1.70 -9.05 15.81
CA THR A 162 2.95 -9.45 16.45
C THR A 162 3.01 -10.88 16.99
N PRO A 163 2.03 -11.39 17.77
CA PRO A 163 2.09 -12.75 18.29
C PRO A 163 1.90 -13.85 17.24
N VAL A 164 1.25 -13.56 16.11
CA VAL A 164 0.77 -14.59 15.16
C VAL A 164 1.92 -15.40 14.59
N GLN A 165 2.97 -14.73 14.13
CA GLN A 165 4.11 -15.38 13.48
C GLN A 165 5.09 -16.07 14.44
N PRO A 166 5.69 -15.39 15.43
CA PRO A 166 6.68 -16.02 16.32
C PRO A 166 6.06 -17.12 17.18
N LEU A 167 4.85 -16.92 17.73
CA LEU A 167 4.21 -17.93 18.58
C LEU A 167 3.57 -19.05 17.75
N GLY A 168 3.06 -18.74 16.56
CA GLY A 168 2.46 -19.75 15.68
C GLY A 168 3.49 -20.74 15.15
N ILE A 169 4.61 -20.23 14.63
CA ILE A 169 5.67 -21.09 14.09
C ILE A 169 6.37 -21.89 15.19
N SER A 170 6.64 -21.28 16.35
CA SER A 170 7.23 -22.02 17.49
C SER A 170 6.29 -23.08 18.06
N TYR A 171 4.98 -22.86 18.03
CA TYR A 171 4.02 -23.89 18.44
C TYR A 171 4.04 -25.08 17.47
N ILE A 172 4.08 -24.85 16.15
CA ILE A 172 4.22 -25.96 15.19
C ILE A 172 5.51 -26.73 15.46
N ASP A 173 6.66 -26.04 15.56
CA ASP A 173 7.97 -26.67 15.74
C ASP A 173 8.08 -27.54 17.02
N ASP A 174 7.44 -27.13 18.11
CA ASP A 174 7.47 -27.86 19.38
C ASP A 174 6.65 -29.18 19.33
N TYR A 175 5.56 -29.20 18.57
CA TYR A 175 4.58 -30.30 18.59
C TYR A 175 4.53 -31.15 17.31
N THR A 176 5.34 -30.83 16.29
CA THR A 176 5.46 -31.66 15.08
C THR A 176 6.84 -32.29 14.95
N ARG A 177 6.93 -33.40 14.22
CA ARG A 177 8.22 -34.03 13.90
C ARG A 177 9.03 -33.07 13.04
N ALA A 178 10.35 -33.06 13.23
CA ALA A 178 11.26 -32.16 12.50
C ALA A 178 11.14 -32.29 10.96
N GLU A 179 10.78 -33.48 10.48
CA GLU A 179 10.54 -33.79 9.06
C GLU A 179 9.27 -33.09 8.52
N ASP A 180 8.22 -33.00 9.34
CA ASP A 180 6.92 -32.43 8.98
C ASP A 180 6.85 -30.91 9.22
N THR A 181 7.61 -30.39 10.20
CA THR A 181 7.65 -28.95 10.54
C THR A 181 7.95 -28.09 9.31
N ALA A 182 8.93 -28.48 8.49
CA ALA A 182 9.32 -27.72 7.31
C ALA A 182 8.18 -27.65 6.27
N LEU A 183 7.41 -28.73 6.11
CA LEU A 183 6.27 -28.80 5.21
C LEU A 183 5.13 -27.91 5.71
N TYR A 184 4.82 -27.96 7.01
CA TYR A 184 3.76 -27.16 7.62
C TYR A 184 4.06 -25.66 7.57
N ILE A 185 5.30 -25.26 7.88
CA ILE A 185 5.74 -23.86 7.70
C ILE A 185 5.59 -23.43 6.24
N GLY A 186 5.96 -24.29 5.29
CA GLY A 186 5.78 -24.05 3.86
C GLY A 186 4.32 -23.80 3.45
N CYS A 187 3.38 -24.60 3.99
CA CYS A 187 1.95 -24.42 3.76
C CYS A 187 1.45 -23.06 4.27
N VAL A 188 1.78 -22.69 5.50
CA VAL A 188 1.40 -21.40 6.12
C VAL A 188 1.91 -20.22 5.28
N GLN A 189 3.18 -20.26 4.87
CA GLN A 189 3.79 -19.20 4.06
C GLN A 189 3.15 -19.10 2.67
N THR A 190 2.77 -20.22 2.06
CA THR A 190 2.09 -20.23 0.76
C THR A 190 0.70 -19.58 0.86
N ILE A 191 -0.07 -19.91 1.90
CA ILE A 191 -1.38 -19.30 2.15
C ILE A 191 -1.25 -17.80 2.45
N SER A 192 -0.17 -17.40 3.11
CA SER A 192 0.16 -15.97 3.33
C SER A 192 0.34 -15.20 2.03
N ILE A 193 0.74 -15.84 0.92
CA ILE A 193 0.90 -15.19 -0.40
C ILE A 193 -0.44 -15.06 -1.14
N ILE A 194 -1.43 -15.90 -0.82
CA ILE A 194 -2.78 -15.83 -1.37
C ILE A 194 -3.54 -14.63 -0.79
N GLY A 195 -3.36 -14.31 0.50
CA GLY A 195 -4.03 -13.19 1.17
C GLY A 195 -3.93 -11.86 0.39
N PRO A 196 -2.73 -11.44 -0.05
CA PRO A 196 -2.55 -10.21 -0.80
C PRO A 196 -3.39 -10.12 -2.08
N VAL A 197 -3.55 -11.23 -2.82
CA VAL A 197 -4.40 -11.30 -4.03
C VAL A 197 -5.83 -10.90 -3.69
N PHE A 198 -6.41 -11.52 -2.65
CA PHE A 198 -7.78 -11.24 -2.22
C PHE A 198 -7.94 -9.83 -1.66
N GLY A 199 -6.95 -9.27 -0.97
CA GLY A 199 -7.04 -7.90 -0.47
C GLY A 199 -7.02 -6.85 -1.59
N TYR A 200 -6.21 -7.02 -2.66
CA TYR A 200 -6.28 -6.13 -3.83
C TYR A 200 -7.56 -6.32 -4.65
N LEU A 201 -8.09 -7.54 -4.75
CA LEU A 201 -9.39 -7.80 -5.38
C LEU A 201 -10.54 -7.15 -4.61
N LEU A 202 -10.54 -7.25 -3.28
CA LEU A 202 -11.49 -6.56 -2.41
C LEU A 202 -11.35 -5.04 -2.56
N GLY A 203 -10.11 -4.54 -2.65
CA GLY A 203 -9.79 -3.15 -2.97
C GLY A 203 -10.37 -2.69 -4.30
N SER A 204 -10.22 -3.51 -5.35
CA SER A 204 -10.79 -3.24 -6.67
C SER A 204 -12.32 -3.15 -6.64
N PHE A 205 -12.96 -4.10 -5.96
CA PHE A 205 -14.42 -4.14 -5.78
C PHE A 205 -14.91 -2.89 -5.05
N CYS A 206 -14.33 -2.59 -3.88
CA CYS A 206 -14.73 -1.43 -3.07
C CYS A 206 -14.44 -0.10 -3.79
N ALA A 207 -13.36 0.01 -4.56
CA ALA A 207 -13.02 1.21 -5.31
C ALA A 207 -14.04 1.53 -6.44
N LYS A 208 -14.75 0.52 -6.95
CA LYS A 208 -15.79 0.70 -7.98
C LYS A 208 -17.12 1.23 -7.42
N ILE A 209 -17.37 1.02 -6.13
CA ILE A 209 -18.60 1.41 -5.43
C ILE A 209 -18.40 2.80 -4.84
N TYR A 210 -19.34 3.72 -5.03
CA TYR A 210 -19.25 5.06 -4.45
C TYR A 210 -19.27 5.04 -2.91
N VAL A 211 -18.52 5.92 -2.27
CA VAL A 211 -18.30 5.95 -0.82
C VAL A 211 -19.58 5.98 0.03
N ASP A 212 -20.60 6.73 -0.41
CA ASP A 212 -21.87 6.90 0.32
C ASP A 212 -23.01 6.06 -0.29
N ILE A 213 -22.69 4.86 -0.75
CA ILE A 213 -23.69 3.94 -1.32
C ILE A 213 -24.85 3.69 -0.33
N GLY A 214 -26.08 3.73 -0.86
CA GLY A 214 -27.31 3.58 -0.07
C GLY A 214 -27.80 4.86 0.61
N PHE A 215 -26.98 5.92 0.64
CA PHE A 215 -27.35 7.23 1.21
C PHE A 215 -27.54 8.33 0.16
N VAL A 216 -27.08 8.10 -1.08
CA VAL A 216 -27.16 9.04 -2.21
C VAL A 216 -27.70 8.32 -3.43
N ASP A 217 -28.57 9.00 -4.19
CA ASP A 217 -29.05 8.52 -5.48
C ASP A 217 -27.92 8.60 -6.53
N MET A 218 -27.56 7.44 -7.08
CA MET A 218 -26.45 7.30 -8.02
C MET A 218 -26.72 8.03 -9.34
N ASP A 219 -27.98 8.25 -9.70
CA ASP A 219 -28.36 8.94 -10.94
C ASP A 219 -28.12 10.45 -10.86
N THR A 220 -27.99 10.99 -9.64
CA THR A 220 -27.67 12.41 -9.40
C THR A 220 -26.16 12.70 -9.42
N ILE A 221 -25.32 11.67 -9.35
CA ILE A 221 -23.86 11.82 -9.24
C ILE A 221 -23.26 12.12 -10.62
N THR A 222 -22.53 13.23 -10.73
CA THR A 222 -21.89 13.69 -11.98
C THR A 222 -20.51 13.08 -12.25
N ILE A 223 -19.92 12.37 -11.28
CA ILE A 223 -18.56 11.81 -11.37
C ILE A 223 -18.54 10.30 -11.67
N SER A 224 -17.46 9.84 -12.31
CA SER A 224 -17.22 8.43 -12.64
C SER A 224 -15.99 7.87 -11.91
N PRO A 225 -15.79 6.53 -11.84
CA PRO A 225 -14.63 5.92 -11.18
C PRO A 225 -13.25 6.30 -11.74
N SER A 226 -13.20 6.95 -12.90
CA SER A 226 -11.96 7.50 -13.49
C SER A 226 -11.71 8.97 -13.10
N ASP A 227 -12.65 9.65 -12.45
CA ASP A 227 -12.49 11.04 -11.99
C ASP A 227 -11.60 11.09 -10.74
N ALA A 228 -10.68 12.07 -10.68
CA ALA A 228 -9.79 12.30 -9.53
C ALA A 228 -10.54 12.69 -8.23
N ARG A 229 -11.83 13.04 -8.32
CA ARG A 229 -12.71 13.29 -7.17
C ARG A 229 -13.45 12.05 -6.68
N TRP A 230 -13.41 10.96 -7.44
CA TRP A 230 -14.08 9.72 -7.05
C TRP A 230 -13.43 9.11 -5.82
N VAL A 231 -14.27 8.85 -4.81
CA VAL A 231 -13.92 8.10 -3.61
C VAL A 231 -14.79 6.85 -3.57
N GLY A 232 -14.14 5.70 -3.60
CA GLY A 232 -14.76 4.40 -3.45
C GLY A 232 -15.10 4.08 -1.99
N ALA A 233 -15.89 3.04 -1.77
CA ALA A 233 -16.31 2.56 -0.46
C ALA A 233 -15.17 1.88 0.33
N TRP A 234 -14.11 2.63 0.63
CA TRP A 234 -12.90 2.17 1.32
C TRP A 234 -13.18 1.61 2.72
N TRP A 235 -14.23 2.07 3.40
CA TRP A 235 -14.61 1.60 4.74
C TRP A 235 -15.18 0.17 4.71
N LEU A 236 -15.85 -0.21 3.62
CA LEU A 236 -16.56 -1.48 3.50
C LEU A 236 -15.60 -2.67 3.55
N GLY A 237 -14.48 -2.60 2.83
CA GLY A 237 -13.51 -3.69 2.83
C GLY A 237 -12.75 -3.80 4.15
N TYR A 238 -12.60 -2.72 4.94
CA TYR A 238 -12.08 -2.83 6.31
C TYR A 238 -13.07 -3.55 7.23
N LEU A 239 -14.38 -3.35 7.08
CA LEU A 239 -15.37 -4.14 7.83
C LEU A 239 -15.28 -5.63 7.47
N ILE A 240 -15.22 -5.94 6.17
CA ILE A 240 -15.10 -7.32 5.68
C ILE A 240 -13.79 -7.95 6.19
N ALA A 241 -12.65 -7.28 6.03
CA ALA A 241 -11.36 -7.76 6.51
C ALA A 241 -11.30 -7.90 8.05
N GLY A 242 -11.96 -6.99 8.78
CA GLY A 242 -12.08 -7.02 10.24
C GLY A 242 -12.87 -8.23 10.71
N VAL A 243 -13.99 -8.56 10.05
CA VAL A 243 -14.80 -9.77 10.34
C VAL A 243 -14.02 -11.04 10.00
N ILE A 244 -13.35 -11.12 8.84
CA ILE A 244 -12.52 -12.29 8.50
C ILE A 244 -11.43 -12.50 9.55
N THR A 245 -10.79 -11.41 9.99
CA THR A 245 -9.77 -11.46 11.05
C THR A 245 -10.36 -11.88 12.39
N LEU A 246 -11.55 -11.41 12.75
CA LEU A 246 -12.26 -11.80 13.97
C LEU A 246 -12.56 -13.31 13.98
N LEU A 247 -13.07 -13.83 12.86
CA LEU A 247 -13.32 -15.26 12.69
C LEU A 247 -12.03 -16.09 12.83
N SER A 248 -10.89 -15.56 12.40
CA SER A 248 -9.60 -16.25 12.56
C SER A 248 -9.15 -16.40 14.01
N ALA A 249 -9.68 -15.59 14.93
CA ALA A 249 -9.35 -15.69 16.35
C ALA A 249 -10.04 -16.88 17.04
N VAL A 250 -11.22 -17.29 16.55
CA VAL A 250 -12.12 -18.25 17.22
C VAL A 250 -11.47 -19.63 17.46
N PRO A 251 -10.84 -20.28 16.46
CA PRO A 251 -10.30 -21.64 16.64
C PRO A 251 -9.25 -21.72 17.76
N PHE A 252 -8.45 -20.67 17.93
CA PHE A 252 -7.37 -20.65 18.92
C PHE A 252 -7.83 -20.64 20.38
N TRP A 253 -9.08 -20.26 20.66
CA TRP A 253 -9.63 -20.31 22.03
C TRP A 253 -9.87 -21.74 22.51
N PHE A 254 -10.15 -22.65 21.58
CA PHE A 254 -10.49 -24.04 21.87
C PHE A 254 -9.27 -24.97 21.85
N LEU A 255 -8.10 -24.48 21.43
CA LEU A 255 -6.87 -25.27 21.35
C LEU A 255 -6.17 -25.37 22.71
N PRO A 256 -5.65 -26.55 23.09
CA PRO A 256 -5.00 -26.77 24.38
C PRO A 256 -3.66 -26.01 24.48
N LYS A 257 -3.14 -25.88 25.71
CA LYS A 257 -1.84 -25.23 25.97
C LYS A 257 -0.67 -26.02 25.36
N ALA A 258 -0.78 -27.35 25.40
CA ALA A 258 0.20 -28.29 24.89
C ALA A 258 -0.53 -29.45 24.22
N LEU A 259 -0.02 -29.91 23.08
CA LEU A 259 -0.49 -31.13 22.44
C LEU A 259 0.16 -32.34 23.14
N PRO A 260 -0.55 -33.48 23.28
CA PRO A 260 0.04 -34.70 23.80
C PRO A 260 1.17 -35.15 22.86
N LEU A 261 2.41 -35.11 23.35
CA LEU A 261 3.57 -35.53 22.57
C LEU A 261 3.56 -37.06 22.41
N THR A 262 3.93 -37.52 21.22
CA THR A 262 4.31 -38.92 21.01
C THR A 262 5.54 -39.23 21.87
N SER A 263 5.51 -40.39 22.54
CA SER A 263 6.41 -40.91 23.59
C SER A 263 7.94 -40.74 23.43
N ASP A 264 8.46 -40.32 22.27
CA ASP A 264 9.91 -40.27 21.98
C ASP A 264 10.63 -39.01 22.49
N ARG A 265 9.92 -37.96 22.93
CA ARG A 265 10.54 -36.70 23.44
C ARG A 265 10.51 -36.56 24.97
N GLN A 266 10.05 -37.56 25.70
CA GLN A 266 9.87 -37.46 27.15
C GLN A 266 11.19 -37.55 27.95
N GLU A 267 12.28 -38.01 27.34
CA GLU A 267 13.60 -38.09 28.01
C GLU A 267 14.41 -36.78 28.03
N THR A 268 13.91 -35.68 27.43
CA THR A 268 14.65 -34.39 27.41
C THR A 268 13.94 -33.23 28.11
N GLN A 269 12.93 -33.49 28.93
CA GLN A 269 12.35 -32.45 29.79
C GLN A 269 13.13 -32.32 31.11
N CYS A 270 13.63 -31.11 31.36
CA CYS A 270 14.44 -30.75 32.53
C CYS A 270 13.78 -31.08 33.88
N SER A 271 14.58 -31.62 34.79
CA SER A 271 14.23 -31.93 36.19
C SER A 271 13.73 -30.68 36.96
N PRO A 272 12.79 -30.84 37.91
CA PRO A 272 12.26 -29.76 38.76
C PRO A 272 13.32 -29.07 39.66
N GLU A 273 14.52 -29.64 39.81
CA GLU A 273 15.62 -29.00 40.55
C GLU A 273 16.25 -27.80 39.80
N GLN A 274 16.15 -27.74 38.46
CA GLN A 274 16.64 -26.60 37.67
C GLN A 274 15.71 -25.37 37.72
N ALA A 275 14.45 -25.55 38.11
CA ALA A 275 13.47 -24.46 38.20
C ALA A 275 13.73 -23.51 39.40
N GLN A 276 14.33 -24.01 40.49
CA GLN A 276 14.72 -23.19 41.64
C GLN A 276 16.02 -22.40 41.39
N PHE A 277 16.96 -22.94 40.61
CA PHE A 277 18.16 -22.22 40.20
C PHE A 277 17.86 -21.04 39.25
N LEU A 278 16.82 -21.16 38.42
CA LEU A 278 16.35 -20.11 37.49
C LEU A 278 15.73 -18.88 38.18
N LYS A 279 15.22 -19.01 39.41
CA LYS A 279 14.61 -17.87 40.14
C LYS A 279 15.66 -16.94 40.75
N HIS A 280 16.80 -17.48 41.19
CA HIS A 280 17.89 -16.69 41.76
C HIS A 280 18.81 -16.08 40.68
N SER A 281 18.86 -16.65 39.46
CA SER A 281 19.66 -16.09 38.37
C SER A 281 18.98 -14.93 37.64
N LEU A 282 17.65 -14.75 37.74
CA LEU A 282 16.89 -13.79 36.92
C LEU A 282 17.32 -12.31 37.10
N HIS A 283 17.76 -11.89 38.30
CA HIS A 283 18.20 -10.52 38.55
C HIS A 283 19.65 -10.27 38.08
N VAL A 284 20.50 -11.30 38.08
CA VAL A 284 21.89 -11.24 37.63
C VAL A 284 22.01 -11.44 36.11
N GLN A 285 21.11 -12.24 35.54
CA GLN A 285 21.16 -12.67 34.13
C GLN A 285 20.58 -11.64 33.16
N THR A 286 19.73 -10.70 33.60
CA THR A 286 19.27 -9.58 32.75
C THR A 286 20.41 -8.57 32.49
N TYR A 287 21.25 -8.31 33.49
CA TYR A 287 22.46 -7.48 33.35
C TYR A 287 23.59 -8.20 32.61
N SER A 288 23.79 -9.51 32.86
CA SER A 288 24.77 -10.33 32.13
C SER A 288 24.40 -10.54 30.65
N CYS A 289 23.11 -10.77 30.33
CA CYS A 289 22.64 -10.96 28.95
C CYS A 289 22.76 -9.68 28.11
N LEU A 290 22.47 -8.50 28.66
CA LEU A 290 22.74 -7.22 27.97
C LEU A 290 24.25 -6.97 27.79
N SER A 291 25.07 -7.37 28.77
CA SER A 291 26.54 -7.25 28.69
C SER A 291 27.16 -8.19 27.66
N GLU A 292 26.55 -9.36 27.39
CA GLU A 292 26.98 -10.32 26.36
C GLU A 292 26.33 -10.06 25.00
N PHE A 293 25.18 -9.39 24.96
CA PHE A 293 24.45 -9.07 23.74
C PHE A 293 25.17 -8.04 22.87
N LEU A 294 25.68 -6.96 23.46
CA LEU A 294 26.46 -5.93 22.77
C LEU A 294 27.72 -6.49 22.08
N PRO A 295 28.60 -7.27 22.75
CA PRO A 295 29.75 -7.89 22.10
C PRO A 295 29.35 -8.91 21.01
N THR A 296 28.30 -9.69 21.23
CA THR A 296 27.81 -10.66 20.24
C THR A 296 27.22 -9.96 19.01
N LEU A 297 26.47 -8.87 19.19
CA LEU A 297 25.95 -8.04 18.10
C LEU A 297 27.11 -7.35 17.35
N LYS A 298 28.12 -6.86 18.07
CA LYS A 298 29.33 -6.28 17.48
C LYS A 298 30.11 -7.31 16.67
N SER A 299 30.19 -8.56 17.14
CA SER A 299 30.81 -9.69 16.43
C SER A 299 30.03 -10.05 15.16
N LEU A 300 28.69 -10.06 15.23
CA LEU A 300 27.82 -10.30 14.07
C LEU A 300 27.93 -9.20 13.01
N MET A 301 27.89 -7.93 13.43
CA MET A 301 28.11 -6.78 12.53
C MET A 301 29.55 -6.67 12.04
N GLY A 302 30.51 -7.25 12.76
CA GLY A 302 31.90 -7.40 12.36
C GLY A 302 32.10 -8.43 11.23
N ASN A 303 31.12 -9.31 10.98
CA ASN A 303 31.15 -10.18 9.82
C ASN A 303 30.84 -9.37 8.54
N PRO A 304 31.82 -9.15 7.66
CA PRO A 304 31.66 -8.29 6.50
C PRO A 304 30.61 -8.80 5.52
N VAL A 305 30.40 -10.12 5.43
CA VAL A 305 29.42 -10.73 4.51
C VAL A 305 28.00 -10.43 5.01
N TYR A 306 27.75 -10.60 6.31
CA TYR A 306 26.44 -10.33 6.90
C TYR A 306 26.08 -8.84 6.84
N PHE A 307 27.01 -7.96 7.20
CA PHE A 307 26.76 -6.52 7.15
C PHE A 307 26.44 -6.03 5.73
N VAL A 308 27.21 -6.48 4.72
CA VAL A 308 26.96 -6.16 3.32
C VAL A 308 25.60 -6.69 2.86
N TYR A 309 25.29 -7.95 3.20
CA TYR A 309 23.99 -8.54 2.90
C TYR A 309 22.84 -7.75 3.54
N LEU A 310 23.00 -7.31 4.79
CA LEU A 310 22.00 -6.51 5.50
C LEU A 310 21.75 -5.18 4.80
N CYS A 311 22.79 -4.45 4.41
CA CYS A 311 22.65 -3.20 3.65
C CYS A 311 21.93 -3.42 2.30
N VAL A 312 22.32 -4.48 1.57
CA VAL A 312 21.68 -4.87 0.30
C VAL A 312 20.19 -5.15 0.51
N THR A 313 19.86 -5.98 1.49
CA THR A 313 18.47 -6.37 1.72
C THR A 313 17.60 -5.22 2.23
N ILE A 314 18.14 -4.32 3.07
CA ILE A 314 17.41 -3.11 3.46
C ILE A 314 17.03 -2.28 2.22
N ILE A 315 17.97 -2.05 1.30
CA ILE A 315 17.68 -1.28 0.07
C ILE A 315 16.66 -2.02 -0.81
N GLN A 316 16.78 -3.34 -0.97
CA GLN A 316 15.84 -4.15 -1.74
C GLN A 316 14.42 -4.12 -1.16
N PHE A 317 14.28 -4.33 0.15
CA PHE A 317 12.98 -4.27 0.83
C PHE A 317 12.39 -2.86 0.77
N ASN A 318 13.23 -1.83 0.84
CA ASN A 318 12.80 -0.45 0.75
C ASN A 318 12.17 -0.14 -0.63
N SER A 319 12.85 -0.51 -1.71
CA SER A 319 12.30 -0.43 -3.07
C SER A 319 11.01 -1.26 -3.22
N LEU A 320 11.00 -2.51 -2.72
CA LEU A 320 9.82 -3.37 -2.79
C LEU A 320 8.60 -2.76 -2.08
N ILE A 321 8.78 -2.25 -0.86
CA ILE A 321 7.70 -1.64 -0.07
C ILE A 321 7.18 -0.39 -0.78
N GLY A 322 8.06 0.50 -1.24
CA GLY A 322 7.64 1.70 -1.97
C GLY A 322 6.88 1.38 -3.26
N MET A 323 7.35 0.40 -4.03
CA MET A 323 6.69 -0.05 -5.26
C MET A 323 5.34 -0.69 -5.00
N VAL A 324 5.22 -1.63 -4.04
CA VAL A 324 3.92 -2.26 -3.73
C VAL A 324 2.90 -1.23 -3.24
N THR A 325 3.35 -0.22 -2.50
CA THR A 325 2.50 0.81 -1.90
C THR A 325 2.00 1.82 -2.95
N TYR A 326 2.87 2.34 -3.82
CA TYR A 326 2.50 3.43 -4.74
C TYR A 326 2.32 3.01 -6.20
N LYS A 327 2.59 1.76 -6.60
CA LYS A 327 2.35 1.29 -7.97
C LYS A 327 0.88 1.38 -8.42
N PRO A 328 -0.14 1.04 -7.60
CA PRO A 328 -1.54 1.26 -7.99
C PRO A 328 -1.83 2.74 -8.29
N LYS A 329 -1.35 3.64 -7.42
CA LYS A 329 -1.45 5.09 -7.60
C LYS A 329 -0.72 5.55 -8.86
N TYR A 330 0.46 5.02 -9.14
CA TYR A 330 1.19 5.31 -10.38
C TYR A 330 0.39 4.89 -11.62
N ILE A 331 -0.20 3.70 -11.62
CA ILE A 331 -1.04 3.25 -12.74
C ILE A 331 -2.25 4.17 -12.92
N GLU A 332 -2.88 4.58 -11.81
CA GLU A 332 -4.02 5.49 -11.83
C GLU A 332 -3.67 6.87 -12.37
N GLN A 333 -2.58 7.48 -11.89
CA GLN A 333 -2.21 8.86 -12.22
C GLN A 333 -1.43 8.99 -13.52
N HIS A 334 -0.53 8.03 -13.84
CA HIS A 334 0.34 8.10 -15.01
C HIS A 334 -0.36 7.64 -16.30
N TYR A 335 -1.15 6.56 -16.22
CA TYR A 335 -1.83 5.96 -17.38
C TYR A 335 -3.34 6.25 -17.41
N GLY A 336 -3.85 7.12 -16.51
CA GLY A 336 -5.25 7.53 -16.46
C GLY A 336 -6.25 6.38 -16.19
N GLN A 337 -5.79 5.26 -15.64
CA GLN A 337 -6.65 4.11 -15.35
C GLN A 337 -7.42 4.33 -14.04
N SER A 338 -8.60 3.74 -13.88
CA SER A 338 -9.32 3.83 -12.60
C SER A 338 -8.59 3.09 -11.47
N ALA A 339 -8.74 3.55 -10.23
CA ALA A 339 -8.21 2.87 -9.03
C ALA A 339 -8.65 1.39 -8.97
N SER A 340 -9.90 1.10 -9.34
CA SER A 340 -10.41 -0.28 -9.37
C SER A 340 -9.65 -1.16 -10.36
N LYS A 341 -9.34 -0.65 -11.56
CA LYS A 341 -8.60 -1.40 -12.59
C LYS A 341 -7.14 -1.59 -12.18
N ALA A 342 -6.50 -0.56 -11.62
CA ALA A 342 -5.14 -0.65 -11.10
C ALA A 342 -5.02 -1.73 -10.00
N ASN A 343 -5.93 -1.71 -9.02
CA ASN A 343 -5.96 -2.71 -7.94
C ASN A 343 -6.23 -4.13 -8.47
N PHE A 344 -7.12 -4.29 -9.45
CA PHE A 344 -7.39 -5.59 -10.07
C PHE A 344 -6.13 -6.19 -10.71
N LEU A 345 -5.39 -5.39 -11.49
CA LEU A 345 -4.17 -5.83 -12.17
C LEU A 345 -3.04 -6.16 -11.18
N MET A 346 -3.00 -5.47 -10.04
CA MET A 346 -2.06 -5.81 -8.96
C MET A 346 -2.37 -7.17 -8.33
N GLY A 347 -3.65 -7.42 -8.02
CA GLY A 347 -4.11 -8.67 -7.43
C GLY A 347 -3.96 -9.88 -8.35
N VAL A 348 -4.42 -9.78 -9.60
CA VAL A 348 -4.53 -10.94 -10.51
C VAL A 348 -3.23 -11.25 -11.25
N ILE A 349 -2.42 -10.23 -11.57
CA ILE A 349 -1.28 -10.40 -12.47
C ILE A 349 0.04 -10.27 -11.72
N ASN A 350 0.24 -9.18 -10.97
CA ASN A 350 1.55 -8.90 -10.36
C ASN A 350 1.87 -9.81 -9.16
N ILE A 351 0.94 -9.97 -8.22
CA ILE A 351 1.19 -10.76 -7.02
C ILE A 351 1.42 -12.24 -7.35
N PRO A 352 0.61 -12.90 -8.19
CA PRO A 352 0.87 -14.28 -8.58
C PRO A 352 2.19 -14.46 -9.32
N ALA A 353 2.62 -13.49 -10.14
CA ALA A 353 3.92 -13.55 -10.80
C ALA A 353 5.08 -13.55 -9.79
N VAL A 354 5.02 -12.71 -8.75
CA VAL A 354 6.01 -12.71 -7.66
C VAL A 354 6.00 -14.04 -6.92
N ALA A 355 4.82 -14.58 -6.60
CA ALA A 355 4.67 -15.88 -5.94
C ALA A 355 5.31 -17.02 -6.74
N LEU A 356 5.00 -17.07 -8.04
CA LEU A 356 5.53 -18.07 -8.98
C LEU A 356 7.04 -17.96 -9.10
N GLY A 357 7.60 -16.76 -9.16
CA GLY A 357 9.05 -16.59 -9.26
C GLY A 357 9.78 -17.01 -7.98
N ILE A 358 9.28 -16.70 -6.78
CA ILE A 358 9.87 -17.19 -5.52
C ILE A 358 9.89 -18.73 -5.49
N PHE A 359 8.76 -19.35 -5.85
CA PHE A 359 8.62 -20.82 -5.88
C PHE A 359 9.56 -21.45 -6.92
N LEU A 360 9.55 -20.96 -8.16
CA LEU A 360 10.41 -21.47 -9.23
C LEU A 360 11.90 -21.23 -8.91
N GLY A 361 12.26 -20.13 -8.26
CA GLY A 361 13.61 -19.89 -7.78
C GLY A 361 14.09 -20.97 -6.81
N GLY A 362 13.20 -21.43 -5.91
CA GLY A 362 13.47 -22.56 -5.02
C GLY A 362 13.60 -23.90 -5.76
N VAL A 363 12.71 -24.16 -6.74
CA VAL A 363 12.76 -25.37 -7.57
C VAL A 363 14.05 -25.44 -8.40
N ILE A 364 14.46 -24.33 -9.03
CA ILE A 364 15.70 -24.21 -9.80
C ILE A 364 16.91 -24.51 -8.90
N MET A 365 16.95 -23.88 -7.72
CA MET A 365 18.03 -24.11 -6.74
C MET A 365 18.12 -25.59 -6.32
N LYS A 366 16.98 -26.26 -6.12
CA LYS A 366 16.92 -27.70 -5.79
C LYS A 366 17.34 -28.59 -6.96
N LYS A 367 16.82 -28.35 -8.16
CA LYS A 367 17.09 -29.17 -9.36
C LYS A 367 18.55 -29.04 -9.83
N LEU A 368 19.10 -27.84 -9.82
CA LEU A 368 20.49 -27.57 -10.20
C LEU A 368 21.49 -27.78 -9.06
N LYS A 369 21.01 -28.19 -7.86
CA LYS A 369 21.82 -28.43 -6.66
C LYS A 369 22.81 -27.30 -6.38
N PHE A 370 22.32 -26.06 -6.34
CA PHE A 370 23.19 -24.91 -6.13
C PHE A 370 23.92 -24.97 -4.77
N GLY A 371 25.25 -24.87 -4.83
CA GLY A 371 26.06 -24.51 -3.67
C GLY A 371 25.86 -23.05 -3.27
N ILE A 372 26.47 -22.63 -2.16
CA ILE A 372 26.37 -21.24 -1.63
C ILE A 372 26.75 -20.21 -2.71
N MET A 373 27.86 -20.46 -3.40
CA MET A 373 28.37 -19.60 -4.48
C MET A 373 27.44 -19.57 -5.70
N GLY A 374 26.82 -20.70 -6.04
CA GLY A 374 25.84 -20.78 -7.14
C GLY A 374 24.57 -20.00 -6.82
N ALA A 375 24.04 -20.14 -5.60
CA ALA A 375 22.88 -19.40 -5.12
C ALA A 375 23.14 -17.88 -5.10
N ALA A 376 24.32 -17.45 -4.63
CA ALA A 376 24.73 -16.04 -4.64
C ALA A 376 24.81 -15.48 -6.07
N LYS A 377 25.47 -16.19 -7.00
CA LYS A 377 25.56 -15.78 -8.41
C LYS A 377 24.19 -15.70 -9.08
N PHE A 378 23.29 -16.63 -8.79
CA PHE A 378 21.94 -16.63 -9.34
C PHE A 378 21.07 -15.49 -8.78
N ALA A 379 21.08 -15.26 -7.46
CA ALA A 379 20.38 -14.14 -6.83
C ALA A 379 20.91 -12.78 -7.32
N PHE A 380 22.22 -12.68 -7.56
CA PHE A 380 22.84 -11.51 -8.16
C PHE A 380 22.42 -11.33 -9.63
N GLY A 381 22.53 -12.38 -10.44
CA GLY A 381 22.19 -12.31 -11.87
C GLY A 381 20.72 -11.95 -12.12
N THR A 382 19.80 -12.50 -11.34
CA THR A 382 18.36 -12.16 -11.42
C THR A 382 18.08 -10.71 -11.01
N SER A 383 18.73 -10.22 -9.95
CA SER A 383 18.61 -8.82 -9.53
C SER A 383 19.21 -7.84 -10.56
N LEU A 384 20.36 -8.18 -11.14
CA LEU A 384 21.00 -7.38 -12.19
C LEU A 384 20.17 -7.34 -13.48
N LEU A 385 19.62 -8.48 -13.90
CA LEU A 385 18.71 -8.54 -15.04
C LEU A 385 17.44 -7.72 -14.76
N GLY A 386 16.87 -7.85 -13.56
CA GLY A 386 15.72 -7.05 -13.12
C GLY A 386 16.00 -5.55 -13.14
N TYR A 387 17.20 -5.13 -12.73
CA TYR A 387 17.66 -3.73 -12.83
C TYR A 387 17.64 -3.22 -14.27
N PHE A 388 18.28 -3.94 -15.19
CA PHE A 388 18.31 -3.52 -16.61
C PHE A 388 16.92 -3.46 -17.23
N LEU A 389 16.04 -4.41 -16.90
CA LEU A 389 14.64 -4.37 -17.35
C LEU A 389 13.87 -3.18 -16.77
N SER A 390 14.12 -2.84 -15.50
CA SER A 390 13.48 -1.67 -14.88
C SER A 390 13.93 -0.34 -15.48
N LEU A 391 15.12 -0.25 -16.09
CA LEU A 391 15.54 0.95 -16.83
C LEU A 391 14.63 1.22 -18.04
N CYS A 392 14.02 0.21 -18.62
CA CYS A 392 13.06 0.39 -19.71
C CYS A 392 11.79 1.15 -19.26
N PHE A 393 11.47 1.22 -17.95
CA PHE A 393 10.35 2.03 -17.45
C PHE A 393 10.53 3.52 -17.71
N PHE A 394 11.78 4.02 -17.78
CA PHE A 394 12.03 5.42 -18.11
C PHE A 394 11.59 5.78 -19.54
N ALA A 395 11.61 4.82 -20.47
CA ALA A 395 11.16 5.02 -21.84
C ALA A 395 9.63 4.95 -21.98
N MET A 396 8.95 4.22 -21.08
CA MET A 396 7.51 3.95 -21.15
C MET A 396 6.66 5.04 -20.48
N GLY A 397 6.75 6.28 -20.97
CA GLY A 397 5.93 7.37 -20.43
C GLY A 397 4.76 7.77 -21.30
N CYS A 398 3.80 8.42 -20.67
CA CYS A 398 2.71 9.12 -21.33
C CYS A 398 2.90 10.64 -21.26
N GLU A 399 2.27 11.35 -22.20
CA GLU A 399 2.16 12.81 -22.14
C GLU A 399 1.29 13.24 -20.94
N ASN A 400 1.48 14.48 -20.49
CA ASN A 400 0.59 15.04 -19.48
C ASN A 400 -0.83 15.17 -20.03
N ALA A 401 -1.84 15.09 -19.16
CA ALA A 401 -3.19 15.48 -19.56
C ALA A 401 -3.18 16.95 -19.98
N LYS A 402 -3.84 17.27 -21.12
CA LYS A 402 -3.95 18.64 -21.63
C LYS A 402 -4.97 19.41 -20.79
N VAL A 403 -4.48 20.28 -19.92
CA VAL A 403 -5.28 21.08 -18.99
C VAL A 403 -4.95 22.56 -19.16
N ALA A 404 -5.95 23.35 -19.54
CA ALA A 404 -5.81 24.77 -19.81
C ALA A 404 -5.32 25.54 -18.57
N GLY A 405 -4.27 26.35 -18.75
CA GLY A 405 -3.65 27.17 -17.70
C GLY A 405 -2.76 26.40 -16.71
N ILE A 406 -2.61 25.08 -16.87
CA ILE A 406 -1.76 24.24 -16.01
C ILE A 406 -0.65 23.56 -16.82
N THR A 407 -1.03 22.77 -17.83
CA THR A 407 -0.09 22.02 -18.68
C THR A 407 -0.03 22.59 -20.10
N VAL A 408 -1.13 23.16 -20.60
CA VAL A 408 -1.21 23.83 -21.89
C VAL A 408 -1.82 25.22 -21.74
N SER A 409 -1.51 26.15 -22.65
CA SER A 409 -2.23 27.43 -22.73
C SER A 409 -3.69 27.22 -23.17
N TYR A 410 -4.52 28.25 -23.02
CA TYR A 410 -5.90 28.23 -23.54
C TYR A 410 -5.97 28.08 -25.07
N GLN A 411 -4.87 28.40 -25.77
CA GLN A 411 -4.70 28.22 -27.22
C GLN A 411 -4.15 26.83 -27.59
N GLY A 412 -3.95 25.94 -26.61
CA GLY A 412 -3.47 24.57 -26.87
C GLY A 412 -1.97 24.43 -27.11
N VAL A 413 -1.16 25.45 -26.78
CA VAL A 413 0.31 25.42 -26.92
C VAL A 413 0.96 24.90 -25.63
N ASP A 414 1.92 23.98 -25.75
CA ASP A 414 2.63 23.30 -24.63
C ASP A 414 3.57 24.21 -23.81
N ALA A 415 3.57 25.52 -24.06
CA ALA A 415 4.52 26.47 -23.48
C ALA A 415 3.90 27.27 -22.31
N LEU A 416 3.90 26.69 -21.11
CA LEU A 416 3.78 27.47 -19.88
C LEU A 416 5.13 27.50 -19.16
N SER A 417 5.83 28.63 -19.31
CA SER A 417 6.89 29.01 -18.37
C SER A 417 6.30 29.02 -16.95
N HIS A 418 7.10 28.65 -15.95
CA HIS A 418 6.70 28.62 -14.53
C HIS A 418 6.08 29.95 -14.03
N HIS A 419 6.26 31.05 -14.76
CA HIS A 419 5.76 32.39 -14.46
C HIS A 419 4.42 32.77 -15.12
N ASN A 420 3.94 31.99 -16.11
CA ASN A 420 2.73 32.31 -16.90
C ASN A 420 1.53 31.37 -16.64
N LYS A 421 1.51 30.62 -15.53
CA LYS A 421 0.35 29.79 -15.15
C LYS A 421 -0.82 30.65 -14.69
N SER A 422 -1.55 31.22 -15.64
CA SER A 422 -2.83 31.90 -15.39
C SER A 422 -3.98 30.96 -15.74
N LEU A 423 -4.86 30.74 -14.77
CA LEU A 423 -6.15 30.09 -15.02
C LEU A 423 -7.13 31.05 -15.70
N LEU A 424 -6.83 32.35 -15.72
CA LEU A 424 -7.64 33.38 -16.35
C LEU A 424 -7.09 33.72 -17.74
N SER A 425 -8.01 33.85 -18.71
CA SER A 425 -7.78 34.24 -20.11
C SER A 425 -8.88 35.22 -20.56
N GLY A 426 -8.70 35.90 -21.70
CA GLY A 426 -9.69 36.81 -22.27
C GLY A 426 -11.10 36.21 -22.36
N CYS A 427 -11.18 34.93 -22.74
CA CYS A 427 -12.44 34.19 -22.89
C CYS A 427 -13.22 33.96 -21.57
N ASN A 428 -12.55 33.93 -20.40
CA ASN A 428 -13.19 33.70 -19.09
C ASN A 428 -13.18 34.92 -18.17
N MET A 429 -12.61 36.05 -18.59
CA MET A 429 -12.60 37.30 -17.81
C MET A 429 -13.99 37.87 -17.55
N GLY A 430 -14.99 37.54 -18.37
CA GLY A 430 -16.39 37.91 -18.14
C GLY A 430 -17.07 37.18 -16.98
N CYS A 431 -16.37 36.25 -16.33
CA CYS A 431 -16.90 35.45 -15.23
C CYS A 431 -16.00 35.59 -13.98
N ALA A 432 -16.61 35.83 -12.82
CA ALA A 432 -15.90 35.82 -11.53
C ALA A 432 -15.65 34.38 -11.05
N CYS A 433 -14.83 33.63 -11.80
CA CYS A 433 -14.58 32.21 -11.54
C CYS A 433 -13.69 32.00 -10.32
N SER A 434 -14.07 31.07 -9.44
CA SER A 434 -13.17 30.58 -8.40
C SER A 434 -12.02 29.81 -9.04
N ALA A 435 -10.80 30.32 -8.84
CA ALA A 435 -9.59 29.60 -9.20
C ALA A 435 -9.26 28.46 -8.23
N LYS A 436 -10.03 28.29 -7.14
CA LYS A 436 -9.81 27.23 -6.13
C LYS A 436 -10.53 25.93 -6.47
N ASP A 437 -11.68 26.03 -7.11
CA ASP A 437 -12.61 24.92 -7.36
C ASP A 437 -12.10 24.00 -8.48
N TRP A 438 -12.20 22.70 -8.27
CA TRP A 438 -11.81 21.63 -9.17
C TRP A 438 -13.04 20.82 -9.60
N ASP A 439 -13.60 21.13 -10.77
CA ASP A 439 -14.72 20.41 -11.39
C ASP A 439 -14.48 20.21 -12.89
N PRO A 440 -13.51 19.35 -13.26
CA PRO A 440 -12.98 19.31 -14.61
C PRO A 440 -14.04 18.99 -15.66
N VAL A 441 -13.96 19.70 -16.79
CA VAL A 441 -14.78 19.45 -17.98
C VAL A 441 -13.93 19.33 -19.23
N CYS A 442 -14.32 18.44 -20.13
CA CYS A 442 -13.67 18.23 -21.41
C CYS A 442 -14.35 19.05 -22.50
N GLY A 443 -13.64 20.00 -23.10
CA GLY A 443 -14.11 20.71 -24.28
C GLY A 443 -14.03 19.84 -25.54
N GLU A 444 -14.86 20.12 -26.54
CA GLU A 444 -14.83 19.46 -27.85
C GLU A 444 -13.46 19.56 -28.55
N ASN A 445 -12.67 20.58 -28.21
CA ASN A 445 -11.29 20.76 -28.68
C ASN A 445 -10.28 19.76 -28.06
N GLY A 446 -10.71 18.86 -27.19
CA GLY A 446 -9.85 17.86 -26.54
C GLY A 446 -8.96 18.42 -25.42
N ILE A 447 -9.23 19.65 -24.96
CA ILE A 447 -8.56 20.27 -23.82
C ILE A 447 -9.47 20.20 -22.60
N THR A 448 -8.90 19.81 -21.45
CA THR A 448 -9.60 19.82 -20.17
C THR A 448 -9.51 21.19 -19.52
N TYR A 449 -10.63 21.69 -19.00
CA TYR A 449 -10.71 22.93 -18.24
C TYR A 449 -10.97 22.61 -16.78
N VAL A 450 -10.40 23.40 -15.87
CA VAL A 450 -10.43 23.15 -14.41
C VAL A 450 -11.85 23.16 -13.85
N ASN A 451 -12.73 24.01 -14.37
CA ASN A 451 -14.15 24.03 -14.07
C ASN A 451 -14.97 24.63 -15.23
N PRO A 452 -16.31 24.45 -15.27
CA PRO A 452 -17.15 24.96 -16.36
C PRO A 452 -17.08 26.48 -16.55
N CYS A 453 -16.88 27.22 -15.45
CA CYS A 453 -16.72 28.68 -15.48
C CYS A 453 -15.43 29.10 -16.19
N LEU A 454 -14.31 28.43 -15.88
CA LEU A 454 -13.03 28.68 -16.52
C LEU A 454 -13.02 28.25 -18.00
N ALA A 455 -13.92 27.34 -18.41
CA ALA A 455 -14.22 27.04 -19.81
C ALA A 455 -15.12 28.10 -20.49
N GLY A 456 -15.64 29.06 -19.72
CA GLY A 456 -16.54 30.12 -20.20
C GLY A 456 -17.94 29.63 -20.54
N CYS A 457 -18.40 28.50 -19.98
CA CYS A 457 -19.73 27.94 -20.23
C CYS A 457 -20.80 28.70 -19.45
N THR A 458 -21.99 28.89 -20.05
CA THR A 458 -23.08 29.67 -19.44
C THR A 458 -24.37 28.88 -19.22
N ILE A 459 -24.51 27.70 -19.83
CA ILE A 459 -25.70 26.86 -19.70
C ILE A 459 -25.26 25.43 -19.38
N ALA A 460 -25.94 24.78 -18.43
CA ALA A 460 -25.85 23.34 -18.22
C ALA A 460 -27.18 22.67 -18.59
N SER A 461 -27.11 21.54 -19.28
CA SER A 461 -28.24 20.71 -19.67
C SER A 461 -27.98 19.25 -19.31
N GLY A 462 -29.03 18.49 -19.00
CA GLY A 462 -28.93 17.09 -18.58
C GLY A 462 -28.96 16.89 -17.06
N SER A 463 -28.77 15.64 -16.63
CA SER A 463 -28.78 15.23 -15.23
C SER A 463 -27.67 14.21 -14.96
N GLY A 464 -27.05 14.29 -13.79
CA GLY A 464 -26.00 13.38 -13.35
C GLY A 464 -24.85 13.29 -14.35
N LYS A 465 -24.46 12.07 -14.71
CA LYS A 465 -23.35 11.78 -15.65
C LYS A 465 -23.59 12.26 -17.08
N ASN A 466 -24.85 12.49 -17.46
CA ASN A 466 -25.21 12.93 -18.80
C ASN A 466 -25.29 14.46 -18.91
N THR A 467 -24.72 15.19 -17.95
CA THR A 467 -24.72 16.65 -17.97
C THR A 467 -23.73 17.17 -19.01
N THR A 468 -24.20 18.08 -19.86
CA THR A 468 -23.44 18.79 -20.89
C THR A 468 -23.50 20.29 -20.66
N PHE A 469 -22.37 20.96 -20.83
CA PHE A 469 -22.25 22.41 -20.73
C PHE A 469 -22.23 23.02 -22.13
N HIS A 470 -22.94 24.12 -22.31
CA HIS A 470 -23.11 24.81 -23.58
C HIS A 470 -22.63 26.26 -23.50
N HIS A 471 -22.40 26.84 -24.69
CA HIS A 471 -21.89 28.21 -24.87
C HIS A 471 -20.54 28.44 -24.18
N CYS A 472 -19.62 27.50 -24.34
CA CYS A 472 -18.30 27.54 -23.71
C CYS A 472 -17.30 28.38 -24.54
N ARG A 473 -17.13 29.66 -24.18
CA ARG A 473 -16.32 30.63 -24.95
C ARG A 473 -14.83 30.29 -25.04
N CYS A 474 -14.27 29.61 -24.05
CA CYS A 474 -12.84 29.28 -24.05
C CYS A 474 -12.50 28.07 -24.92
N VAL A 475 -13.50 27.35 -25.44
CA VAL A 475 -13.30 26.21 -26.34
C VAL A 475 -12.97 26.68 -27.75
N SER A 476 -13.44 27.87 -28.17
CA SER A 476 -13.23 28.42 -29.52
C SER A 476 -11.86 29.04 -29.80
N GLU A 477 -11.06 29.37 -28.77
CA GLU A 477 -9.76 30.05 -28.97
C GLU A 477 -8.67 29.15 -29.60
N ALA A 478 -8.90 27.84 -29.66
CA ALA A 478 -7.92 26.87 -30.19
C ALA A 478 -8.03 26.63 -31.70
N ASP A 479 -9.04 27.16 -32.40
CA ASP A 479 -9.25 26.91 -33.84
C ASP A 479 -9.74 28.17 -34.59
N PRO A 480 -8.82 29.02 -35.10
CA PRO A 480 -9.14 30.32 -35.73
C PRO A 480 -10.01 30.24 -37.00
N GLY A 481 -10.27 29.04 -37.54
CA GLY A 481 -11.00 28.82 -38.78
C GLY A 481 -12.46 28.34 -38.64
N SER A 482 -12.94 28.08 -37.43
CA SER A 482 -14.29 27.52 -37.21
C SER A 482 -15.33 28.63 -36.98
N VAL A 483 -16.07 28.99 -38.04
CA VAL A 483 -17.12 30.03 -38.08
C VAL A 483 -18.43 29.60 -37.38
N ALA A 484 -18.38 28.68 -36.40
CA ALA A 484 -19.53 28.22 -35.63
C ALA A 484 -19.36 28.48 -34.12
N ALA A 485 -19.02 29.72 -33.77
CA ALA A 485 -18.66 30.15 -32.41
C ALA A 485 -19.80 30.14 -31.36
N SER A 486 -20.99 29.61 -31.68
CA SER A 486 -22.16 29.67 -30.78
C SER A 486 -22.57 28.34 -30.13
N ASN A 487 -22.12 27.17 -30.61
CA ASN A 487 -22.64 25.88 -30.11
C ASN A 487 -21.57 24.91 -29.57
N LEU A 488 -20.40 25.41 -29.16
CA LEU A 488 -19.37 24.55 -28.58
C LEU A 488 -19.78 24.04 -27.19
N THR A 489 -19.67 22.73 -27.01
CA THR A 489 -20.04 22.06 -25.76
C THR A 489 -18.83 21.56 -24.98
N ALA A 490 -19.05 21.33 -23.69
CA ALA A 490 -18.12 20.62 -22.83
C ALA A 490 -18.85 19.53 -22.05
N THR A 491 -18.18 18.41 -21.84
CA THR A 491 -18.70 17.23 -21.13
C THR A 491 -18.00 17.07 -19.78
N LEU A 492 -18.64 16.35 -18.85
CA LEU A 492 -18.08 16.12 -17.51
C LEU A 492 -16.78 15.31 -17.54
N GLY A 493 -15.86 15.67 -16.65
CA GLY A 493 -14.62 14.94 -16.43
C GLY A 493 -13.47 15.41 -17.32
N HIS A 494 -12.37 14.65 -17.26
CA HIS A 494 -11.19 14.93 -18.07
C HIS A 494 -11.40 14.44 -19.50
N CYS A 495 -10.78 15.12 -20.46
CA CYS A 495 -10.74 14.60 -21.81
C CYS A 495 -10.03 13.25 -21.83
N PRO A 496 -10.58 12.24 -22.52
CA PRO A 496 -9.87 11.00 -22.72
C PRO A 496 -8.54 11.32 -23.40
N GLN A 497 -7.43 10.85 -22.81
CA GLN A 497 -6.12 10.98 -23.41
C GLN A 497 -6.10 10.16 -24.71
N ARG A 498 -6.45 10.78 -25.84
CA ARG A 498 -6.46 10.16 -27.18
C ARG A 498 -5.05 9.83 -27.72
N GLY A 499 -4.00 10.00 -26.92
CA GLY A 499 -2.62 9.66 -27.29
C GLY A 499 -2.30 8.18 -27.08
N GLY A 500 -1.15 7.73 -27.59
CA GLY A 500 -0.65 6.34 -27.52
C GLY A 500 -0.42 5.74 -26.11
N CYS A 501 -0.91 6.38 -25.05
CA CYS A 501 -0.80 5.90 -23.67
C CYS A 501 -1.55 4.58 -23.45
N ASP A 502 -2.72 4.40 -24.06
CA ASP A 502 -3.47 3.13 -24.02
C ASP A 502 -2.71 2.00 -24.74
N GLN A 503 -1.85 2.34 -25.72
CA GLN A 503 -0.98 1.37 -26.39
C GLN A 503 0.26 1.04 -25.54
N ILE A 504 0.86 2.03 -24.88
CA ILE A 504 2.05 1.86 -24.02
C ILE A 504 1.72 1.10 -22.73
N PHE A 505 0.52 1.29 -22.18
CA PHE A 505 0.12 0.71 -20.90
C PHE A 505 0.22 -0.84 -20.84
N PRO A 506 -0.27 -1.62 -21.82
CA PRO A 506 -0.05 -3.06 -21.87
C PRO A 506 1.44 -3.46 -21.88
N TYR A 507 2.30 -2.73 -22.60
CA TYR A 507 3.74 -3.01 -22.62
C TYR A 507 4.38 -2.74 -21.27
N PHE A 508 4.02 -1.64 -20.61
CA PHE A 508 4.45 -1.35 -19.23
C PHE A 508 4.01 -2.46 -18.28
N LEU A 509 2.75 -2.89 -18.36
CA LEU A 509 2.22 -3.95 -17.51
C LEU A 509 3.00 -5.25 -17.71
N ALA A 510 3.19 -5.69 -18.97
CA ALA A 510 3.94 -6.89 -19.32
C ALA A 510 5.38 -6.82 -18.80
N LEU A 511 6.09 -5.72 -19.06
CA LEU A 511 7.45 -5.52 -18.56
C LEU A 511 7.49 -5.53 -17.02
N SER A 512 6.52 -4.91 -16.36
CA SER A 512 6.46 -4.86 -14.90
C SER A 512 6.28 -6.24 -14.26
N VAL A 513 5.52 -7.12 -14.92
CA VAL A 513 5.28 -8.50 -14.49
C VAL A 513 6.54 -9.34 -14.71
N ILE A 514 7.16 -9.24 -15.89
CA ILE A 514 8.42 -9.92 -16.21
C ILE A 514 9.52 -9.51 -15.23
N THR A 515 9.65 -8.21 -14.96
CA THR A 515 10.64 -7.67 -14.01
C THR A 515 10.38 -8.18 -12.60
N SER A 516 9.13 -8.14 -12.13
CA SER A 516 8.76 -8.64 -10.80
C SER A 516 9.03 -10.14 -10.66
N PHE A 517 8.71 -10.92 -11.70
CA PHE A 517 8.99 -12.35 -11.77
C PHE A 517 10.49 -12.63 -11.70
N ILE A 518 11.30 -11.98 -12.55
CA ILE A 518 12.75 -12.17 -12.60
C ILE A 518 13.41 -11.82 -11.26
N ILE A 519 13.06 -10.68 -10.67
CA ILE A 519 13.60 -10.29 -9.36
C ILE A 519 13.22 -11.33 -8.29
N SER A 520 11.99 -11.83 -8.33
CA SER A 520 11.49 -12.79 -7.35
C SER A 520 12.13 -14.19 -7.46
N LEU A 521 12.65 -14.60 -8.62
CA LEU A 521 13.47 -15.82 -8.78
C LEU A 521 14.68 -15.82 -7.84
N GLY A 522 15.28 -14.65 -7.61
CA GLY A 522 16.42 -14.47 -6.72
C GLY A 522 16.07 -14.50 -5.22
N GLY A 523 14.79 -14.46 -4.85
CA GLY A 523 14.34 -14.36 -3.46
C GLY A 523 14.74 -15.56 -2.60
N THR A 524 14.38 -16.77 -3.01
CA THR A 524 14.69 -18.00 -2.26
C THR A 524 16.21 -18.24 -2.15
N PRO A 525 17.00 -18.17 -3.25
CA PRO A 525 18.46 -18.32 -3.18
C PRO A 525 19.13 -17.23 -2.33
N GLY A 526 18.62 -15.99 -2.39
CA GLY A 526 19.07 -14.88 -1.55
C GLY A 526 18.80 -15.09 -0.07
N TYR A 527 17.66 -15.66 0.31
CA TYR A 527 17.34 -15.99 1.71
C TYR A 527 18.18 -17.18 2.24
N VAL A 528 18.45 -18.18 1.40
CA VAL A 528 19.32 -19.31 1.79
C VAL A 528 20.77 -18.86 2.01
N LEU A 529 21.25 -17.87 1.26
CA LEU A 529 22.56 -17.26 1.47
C LEU A 529 22.69 -16.69 2.90
N LEU A 530 21.67 -15.97 3.38
CA LEU A 530 21.64 -15.44 4.75
C LEU A 530 21.87 -16.56 5.76
N ILE A 531 21.08 -17.63 5.68
CA ILE A 531 21.14 -18.73 6.65
C ILE A 531 22.50 -19.46 6.61
N ARG A 532 23.10 -19.61 5.43
CA ARG A 532 24.34 -20.41 5.26
C ARG A 532 25.63 -19.63 5.55
N CYS A 533 25.62 -18.30 5.48
CA CYS A 533 26.81 -17.47 5.75
C CYS A 533 27.03 -17.14 7.24
N ILE A 534 26.12 -17.58 8.11
CA ILE A 534 26.15 -17.29 9.55
C ILE A 534 26.48 -18.58 10.33
N LYS A 535 27.36 -18.46 11.34
CA LYS A 535 27.66 -19.55 12.28
C LYS A 535 26.37 -20.07 12.93
N PRO A 536 26.18 -21.39 13.10
CA PRO A 536 24.96 -21.97 13.67
C PRO A 536 24.46 -21.29 14.95
N GLU A 537 25.38 -20.99 15.86
CA GLU A 537 25.13 -20.35 17.16
C GLU A 537 24.55 -18.92 17.06
N LEU A 538 24.78 -18.22 15.95
CA LEU A 538 24.36 -16.82 15.75
C LEU A 538 23.15 -16.67 14.80
N LYS A 539 22.64 -17.77 14.22
CA LYS A 539 21.62 -17.72 13.16
C LYS A 539 20.31 -17.07 13.62
N SER A 540 19.80 -17.46 14.77
CA SER A 540 18.53 -16.93 15.31
C SER A 540 18.63 -15.43 15.61
N LEU A 541 19.71 -15.01 16.27
CA LEU A 541 20.00 -13.60 16.55
C LEU A 541 20.11 -12.78 15.26
N ALA A 542 20.81 -13.32 14.25
CA ALA A 542 21.01 -12.64 12.98
C ALA A 542 19.75 -12.54 12.12
N LEU A 543 18.88 -13.56 12.14
CA LEU A 543 17.55 -13.49 11.51
C LEU A 543 16.64 -12.49 12.23
N GLY A 544 16.69 -12.46 13.57
CA GLY A 544 15.97 -11.49 14.38
C GLY A 544 16.41 -10.05 14.11
N PHE A 545 17.72 -9.79 14.11
CA PHE A 545 18.29 -8.47 13.80
C PHE A 545 18.03 -8.04 12.36
N HIS A 546 18.14 -8.96 11.39
CA HIS A 546 17.81 -8.69 9.99
C HIS A 546 16.34 -8.27 9.84
N THR A 547 15.41 -9.00 10.47
CA THR A 547 13.99 -8.67 10.46
C THR A 547 13.73 -7.33 11.14
N LEU A 548 14.33 -7.07 12.30
CA LEU A 548 14.22 -5.80 13.01
C LEU A 548 14.70 -4.63 12.13
N ALA A 549 15.89 -4.76 11.54
CA ALA A 549 16.50 -3.72 10.72
C ALA A 549 15.71 -3.46 9.44
N THR A 550 15.24 -4.50 8.75
CA THR A 550 14.39 -4.35 7.54
C THR A 550 13.04 -3.70 7.88
N ARG A 551 12.36 -4.11 8.96
CA ARG A 551 11.10 -3.48 9.37
C ARG A 551 11.28 -2.03 9.80
N THR A 552 12.38 -1.72 10.50
CA THR A 552 12.66 -0.35 10.97
C THR A 552 13.15 0.58 9.86
N LEU A 553 14.11 0.14 9.03
CA LEU A 553 14.81 0.97 8.05
C LEU A 553 14.23 0.88 6.64
N ALA A 554 13.38 -0.10 6.35
CA ALA A 554 12.62 -0.16 5.10
C ALA A 554 11.12 0.02 5.34
N GLY A 555 10.54 -0.72 6.29
CA GLY A 555 9.10 -0.70 6.60
C GLY A 555 8.53 0.68 6.88
N ILE A 556 9.13 1.41 7.82
CA ILE A 556 8.64 2.73 8.24
C ILE A 556 9.00 3.84 7.23
N PRO A 557 10.27 4.03 6.82
CA PRO A 557 10.63 5.20 6.01
C PRO A 557 10.18 5.08 4.55
N ALA A 558 10.14 3.88 3.95
CA ALA A 558 9.88 3.73 2.51
C ALA A 558 8.56 4.37 2.07
N PRO A 559 7.40 4.08 2.69
CA PRO A 559 6.15 4.73 2.30
C PRO A 559 6.19 6.26 2.49
N ILE A 560 6.89 6.76 3.51
CA ILE A 560 6.94 8.19 3.85
C ILE A 560 7.69 8.97 2.78
N TYR A 561 8.93 8.58 2.47
CA TYR A 561 9.73 9.36 1.54
C TYR A 561 9.31 9.12 0.08
N PHE A 562 8.84 7.93 -0.30
CA PHE A 562 8.22 7.73 -1.63
C PHE A 562 7.00 8.65 -1.78
N GLY A 563 6.17 8.75 -0.74
CA GLY A 563 5.04 9.68 -0.73
C GLY A 563 5.48 11.13 -0.89
N ALA A 564 6.48 11.57 -0.11
CA ALA A 564 7.02 12.91 -0.21
C ALA A 564 7.59 13.22 -1.61
N VAL A 565 8.31 12.27 -2.21
CA VAL A 565 8.83 12.40 -3.58
C VAL A 565 7.68 12.53 -4.59
N ILE A 566 6.64 11.71 -4.49
CA ILE A 566 5.45 11.80 -5.35
C ILE A 566 4.80 13.19 -5.23
N ASP A 567 4.67 13.70 -4.00
CA ASP A 567 4.10 15.02 -3.72
C ASP A 567 4.89 16.16 -4.38
N THR A 568 6.22 16.03 -4.56
CA THR A 568 7.02 17.05 -5.28
C THR A 568 6.64 17.20 -6.75
N THR A 569 6.04 16.17 -7.34
CA THR A 569 5.63 16.16 -8.76
C THR A 569 4.23 16.74 -8.97
N CYS A 570 3.55 17.15 -7.90
CA CYS A 570 2.21 17.71 -7.97
C CYS A 570 2.18 19.04 -8.75
N LEU A 571 1.38 19.10 -9.81
CA LEU A 571 1.13 20.33 -10.57
C LEU A 571 0.02 21.18 -9.93
N ARG A 572 -0.97 20.53 -9.32
CA ARG A 572 -2.12 21.20 -8.72
C ARG A 572 -2.57 20.52 -7.43
N TRP A 573 -2.43 21.25 -6.32
CA TRP A 573 -2.95 20.86 -5.02
C TRP A 573 -4.45 21.14 -4.90
N GLY A 574 -5.18 20.25 -4.23
CA GLY A 574 -6.49 20.55 -3.65
C GLY A 574 -6.37 21.54 -2.51
N ASN A 575 -7.48 22.21 -2.17
CA ASN A 575 -7.55 23.12 -1.04
C ASN A 575 -8.52 22.55 0.00
N LYS A 576 -8.10 22.56 1.25
CA LYS A 576 -8.99 22.23 2.37
C LYS A 576 -10.05 23.33 2.54
N ARG A 577 -11.23 22.97 3.04
CA ARG A 577 -12.33 23.90 3.34
C ARG A 577 -11.89 25.09 4.19
N CYS A 578 -11.00 24.84 5.15
CA CYS A 578 -10.46 25.85 6.07
C CYS A 578 -9.11 26.42 5.67
N GLY A 579 -8.71 26.25 4.41
CA GLY A 579 -7.40 26.67 3.91
C GLY A 579 -6.30 25.65 4.19
N GLY A 580 -5.22 25.73 3.40
CA GLY A 580 -4.12 24.78 3.42
C GLY A 580 -4.17 23.77 2.26
N ARG A 581 -3.05 23.06 2.08
CA ARG A 581 -2.86 22.09 0.99
C ARG A 581 -3.60 20.79 1.30
N GLY A 582 -4.34 20.32 0.31
CA GLY A 582 -5.11 19.08 0.30
C GLY A 582 -4.39 17.93 -0.41
N ALA A 583 -5.17 17.00 -0.95
CA ALA A 583 -4.69 15.97 -1.86
C ALA A 583 -4.37 16.57 -3.24
N CYS A 584 -3.32 16.07 -3.90
CA CYS A 584 -2.98 16.52 -5.23
C CYS A 584 -4.01 16.03 -6.28
N ARG A 585 -4.42 16.92 -7.19
CA ARG A 585 -5.40 16.63 -8.25
C ARG A 585 -4.75 16.17 -9.55
N ILE A 586 -3.60 16.75 -9.90
CA ILE A 586 -2.84 16.44 -11.11
C ILE A 586 -1.35 16.45 -10.82
N TYR A 587 -0.65 15.45 -11.33
CA TYR A 587 0.80 15.29 -11.25
C TYR A 587 1.46 15.54 -12.61
N ASN A 588 2.73 15.93 -12.59
CA ASN A 588 3.56 15.97 -13.79
C ASN A 588 4.01 14.55 -14.14
N THR A 589 3.48 14.00 -15.22
CA THR A 589 3.72 12.63 -15.68
C THR A 589 5.20 12.34 -15.94
N ALA A 590 5.96 13.31 -16.46
CA ALA A 590 7.40 13.15 -16.71
C ALA A 590 8.19 13.12 -15.39
N ALA A 591 7.97 14.09 -14.50
CA ALA A 591 8.63 14.13 -13.20
C ALA A 591 8.26 12.92 -12.33
N TYR A 592 7.00 12.47 -12.39
CA TYR A 592 6.54 11.26 -11.70
C TYR A 592 7.23 10.01 -12.25
N ARG A 593 7.34 9.86 -13.58
CA ARG A 593 8.09 8.75 -14.20
C ARG A 593 9.54 8.73 -13.77
N TYR A 594 10.25 9.87 -13.76
CA TYR A 594 11.64 9.90 -13.31
C TYR A 594 11.75 9.62 -11.81
N SER A 595 10.84 10.14 -11.01
CA SER A 595 10.84 9.94 -9.56
C SER A 595 10.62 8.48 -9.19
N LEU A 596 9.58 7.83 -9.73
CA LEU A 596 9.31 6.42 -9.47
C LEU A 596 10.30 5.52 -10.22
N GLY A 597 10.74 5.93 -11.41
CA GLY A 597 11.73 5.25 -12.21
C GLY A 597 13.13 5.30 -11.61
N LEU A 598 13.50 6.30 -10.81
CA LEU A 598 14.75 6.34 -10.04
C LEU A 598 14.62 5.51 -8.76
N LEU A 599 13.45 5.51 -8.14
CA LEU A 599 13.15 4.75 -6.92
C LEU A 599 12.94 3.24 -7.15
N SER A 600 12.47 2.84 -8.33
CA SER A 600 12.24 1.44 -8.73
C SER A 600 13.52 0.60 -8.93
N PRO A 601 14.60 1.10 -9.55
CA PRO A 601 15.80 0.35 -9.90
C PRO A 601 16.92 0.47 -8.85
N TYR A 602 16.66 0.78 -7.58
CA TYR A 602 17.71 0.62 -6.57
C TYR A 602 17.94 -0.88 -6.30
N SER A 603 18.52 -1.58 -7.28
CA SER A 603 19.27 -2.80 -7.07
C SER A 603 20.60 -2.39 -6.43
N PRO A 604 20.80 -2.65 -5.13
CA PRO A 604 22.01 -2.23 -4.40
C PRO A 604 23.29 -2.95 -4.84
N GLN A 605 23.19 -3.87 -5.79
CA GLN A 605 24.27 -4.73 -6.23
C GLN A 605 25.34 -4.02 -7.06
N LEU A 606 25.05 -2.84 -7.62
CA LEU A 606 26.07 -2.01 -8.29
C LEU A 606 26.90 -1.15 -7.32
N ALA A 607 26.41 -0.86 -6.11
CA ALA A 607 27.11 0.01 -5.15
C ALA A 607 28.24 -0.72 -4.40
N LEU A 608 28.30 -2.05 -4.48
CA LEU A 608 29.30 -2.88 -3.80
C LEU A 608 30.07 -3.68 -4.85
N HIS A 609 31.34 -3.33 -5.04
CA HIS A 609 32.27 -4.03 -5.94
C HIS A 609 32.18 -5.55 -5.75
N PRO A 610 31.62 -6.32 -6.70
CA PRO A 610 31.35 -7.75 -6.52
C PRO A 610 32.65 -8.54 -6.29
N THR A 611 33.77 -8.05 -6.82
CA THR A 611 35.09 -8.66 -6.66
C THR A 611 35.53 -8.84 -5.22
N ARG A 612 35.15 -7.93 -4.29
CA ARG A 612 35.51 -8.04 -2.85
C ARG A 612 34.55 -8.90 -2.03
N PHE A 613 33.28 -8.97 -2.44
CA PHE A 613 32.28 -9.83 -1.78
C PHE A 613 32.52 -11.30 -2.14
N PHE A 614 32.82 -11.59 -3.42
CA PHE A 614 33.11 -12.95 -3.89
C PHE A 614 34.51 -13.47 -3.57
N THR A 615 35.49 -12.63 -3.23
CA THR A 615 36.82 -13.09 -2.74
C THR A 615 36.85 -13.35 -1.23
N ARG A 616 35.83 -12.90 -0.47
CA ARG A 616 35.71 -13.11 0.98
C ARG A 616 34.67 -14.17 1.36
N LEU A 617 33.87 -14.63 0.40
CA LEU A 617 33.01 -15.82 0.45
C LEU A 617 33.78 -17.01 -0.10
#